data_AF-A0A835YSW9-F1
#
_entry.id   AF-A0A835YSW9-F1
#
_cell.length_a   1.000
_cell.length_b   1.000
_cell.length_c   1.000
_cell.angle_alpha   90.00
_cell.angle_beta   90.00
_cell.angle_gamma   90.00
#
_symmetry.space_group_name_H-M   'P 1'
#
loop_
_entity.id
_entity.type
_entity.pdbx_description
1 polymer ?
#
loop_
_entity_poly.entity_id
_entity_poly.type
_entity_poly.pdbx_seq_one_letter_code
_entity_poly.pdbx_strand_id
1 'polypeptide(L)'
;MVYAGILEKQQRARREAEKEAERQRQLAAELAKASQLAAELAKASQTEQAGAIRLQALQRGRAARAQVKELKRVWRGASTRAALNSAGISAQRNKQERLPEDDKEGGAKGGSENDAGGQGDRDQRERQKEIAAARVLRDFATRRDYERRIAIDRLAALQLKFDAALRRSVERVSAQERVAEVRKDAQKHRARELEEEEQPLKAGGQAAAAAATGTAGSNLQLCASCNTLPKRAVSSCALPEERSLQAAKLLLPPPPELAADAPQRSAIHAAIEKAQARLATHSALLRLSKQGVYWARKLVRQEYIRRATNAAFTEASAERFAWLEAEAAVLRKVQQFCTEKLAATGPGPEHKCRKQWLSEQLSALCRQLITLDTEQEFMLDAERMRLERSLDHAETERVALAELLSSYAMDAALESERAGADAAARAAAPDSARRVVCLSWCRVLKDRQQLVRESLQARIVAALEKEARVVAA
;
A
#
# COMPACT_ATOMS: atom_id res chain seq x y z
N MET A 1 14.92 -69.63 9.33
CA MET A 1 13.72 -69.08 10.01
C MET A 1 13.89 -67.64 10.52
N VAL A 2 15.05 -67.21 11.01
CA VAL A 2 15.26 -65.85 11.57
C VAL A 2 14.97 -64.71 10.57
N TYR A 3 15.33 -64.86 9.30
CA TYR A 3 15.08 -63.84 8.25
C TYR A 3 13.60 -63.57 7.97
N ALA A 4 12.73 -64.59 8.09
CA ALA A 4 11.29 -64.43 7.86
C ALA A 4 10.66 -63.52 8.94
N GLY A 5 11.07 -63.68 10.20
CA GLY A 5 10.57 -62.83 11.30
C GLY A 5 11.02 -61.37 11.21
N ILE A 6 12.20 -61.10 10.65
CA ILE A 6 12.68 -59.72 10.43
C ILE A 6 11.87 -59.04 9.31
N LEU A 7 11.58 -59.76 8.23
CA LEU A 7 10.77 -59.27 7.12
C LEU A 7 9.33 -58.96 7.54
N GLU A 8 8.71 -59.83 8.35
CA GLU A 8 7.37 -59.56 8.89
C GLU A 8 7.33 -58.35 9.81
N LYS A 9 8.35 -58.17 10.68
CA LYS A 9 8.45 -56.97 11.53
C LYS A 9 8.61 -55.70 10.70
N GLN A 10 9.41 -55.71 9.64
CA GLN A 10 9.54 -54.57 8.73
C GLN A 10 8.24 -54.27 7.97
N GLN A 11 7.50 -55.30 7.55
CA GLN A 11 6.21 -55.10 6.88
C GLN A 11 5.14 -54.53 7.83
N ARG A 12 5.11 -54.96 9.10
CA ARG A 12 4.22 -54.37 10.12
C ARG A 12 4.55 -52.91 10.38
N ALA A 13 5.83 -52.58 10.57
CA ALA A 13 6.28 -51.20 10.76
C ALA A 13 5.92 -50.29 9.57
N ARG A 14 6.02 -50.79 8.33
CA ARG A 14 5.60 -50.03 7.13
C ARG A 14 4.10 -49.79 7.10
N ARG A 15 3.28 -50.79 7.42
CA ARG A 15 1.81 -50.64 7.49
C ARG A 15 1.38 -49.68 8.60
N GLU A 16 2.08 -49.67 9.72
CA GLU A 16 1.84 -48.72 10.82
C GLU A 16 2.22 -47.29 10.40
N ALA A 17 3.38 -47.11 9.77
CA ALA A 17 3.81 -45.82 9.24
C ALA A 17 2.88 -45.28 8.14
N GLU A 18 2.37 -46.15 7.27
CA GLU A 18 1.37 -45.78 6.25
C GLU A 18 0.05 -45.32 6.89
N LYS A 19 -0.45 -46.04 7.89
CA LYS A 19 -1.66 -45.65 8.64
C LYS A 19 -1.47 -44.31 9.38
N GLU A 20 -0.29 -44.07 9.93
CA GLU A 20 0.02 -42.82 10.62
C GLU A 20 0.13 -41.65 9.64
N ALA A 21 0.74 -41.88 8.46
CA ALA A 21 0.77 -40.89 7.39
C ALA A 21 -0.64 -40.58 6.84
N GLU A 22 -1.54 -41.57 6.73
CA GLU A 22 -2.94 -41.34 6.37
C GLU A 22 -3.68 -40.50 7.42
N ARG A 23 -3.49 -40.78 8.72
CA ARG A 23 -4.05 -39.96 9.80
C ARG A 23 -3.55 -38.52 9.75
N GLN A 24 -2.26 -38.32 9.50
CA GLN A 24 -1.69 -36.96 9.35
C GLN A 24 -2.27 -36.24 8.14
N ARG A 25 -2.49 -36.92 7.00
CA ARG A 25 -3.15 -36.34 5.83
C ARG A 25 -4.60 -35.96 6.10
N GLN A 26 -5.34 -36.79 6.85
CA GLN A 26 -6.72 -36.49 7.25
C GLN A 26 -6.77 -35.25 8.17
N LEU A 27 -5.91 -35.19 9.19
CA LEU A 27 -5.82 -34.03 10.09
C LEU A 27 -5.44 -32.75 9.33
N ALA A 28 -4.50 -32.82 8.39
CA ALA A 28 -4.13 -31.68 7.55
C ALA A 28 -5.30 -31.20 6.67
N ALA A 29 -6.09 -32.13 6.13
CA ALA A 29 -7.28 -31.79 5.34
C ALA A 29 -8.39 -31.17 6.20
N GLU A 30 -8.59 -31.64 7.44
CA GLU A 30 -9.54 -31.04 8.38
C GLU A 30 -9.12 -29.63 8.82
N LEU A 31 -7.83 -29.42 9.12
CA LEU A 31 -7.29 -28.09 9.42
C LEU A 31 -7.46 -27.12 8.25
N ALA A 32 -7.23 -27.58 7.02
CA ALA A 32 -7.47 -26.77 5.82
C ALA A 32 -8.94 -26.36 5.71
N LYS A 33 -9.89 -27.29 5.90
CA LYS A 33 -11.33 -26.99 5.90
C LYS A 33 -11.73 -26.03 7.03
N ALA A 34 -11.21 -26.22 8.24
CA ALA A 34 -11.47 -25.33 9.37
C ALA A 34 -10.96 -23.90 9.09
N SER A 35 -9.79 -23.75 8.46
CA SER A 35 -9.25 -22.45 8.07
C SER A 35 -10.10 -21.74 7.00
N GLN A 36 -10.65 -22.50 6.04
CA GLN A 36 -11.56 -21.96 5.02
C GLN A 36 -12.86 -21.46 5.64
N LEU A 37 -13.48 -22.26 6.52
CA LEU A 37 -14.69 -21.86 7.23
C LEU A 37 -14.48 -20.63 8.12
N ALA A 38 -13.33 -20.52 8.79
CA ALA A 38 -12.98 -19.34 9.58
C ALA A 38 -12.84 -18.08 8.70
N ALA A 39 -12.25 -18.22 7.50
CA ALA A 39 -12.13 -17.11 6.55
C ALA A 39 -13.50 -16.68 5.99
N GLU A 40 -14.40 -17.63 5.73
CA GLU A 40 -15.78 -17.34 5.31
C GLU A 40 -16.59 -16.63 6.40
N LEU A 41 -16.49 -17.08 7.65
CA LEU A 41 -17.11 -16.42 8.81
C LEU A 41 -16.59 -14.99 9.00
N ALA A 42 -15.28 -14.77 8.85
CA ALA A 42 -14.70 -13.44 8.94
C ALA A 42 -15.28 -12.51 7.85
N LYS A 43 -15.38 -12.98 6.61
CA LYS A 43 -16.00 -12.23 5.50
C LYS A 43 -17.48 -11.93 5.76
N ALA A 44 -18.25 -12.91 6.22
CA ALA A 44 -19.66 -12.71 6.58
C ALA A 44 -19.82 -11.64 7.67
N SER A 45 -19.00 -11.69 8.73
CA SER A 45 -19.05 -10.67 9.80
C SER A 45 -18.72 -9.26 9.31
N GLN A 46 -17.77 -9.12 8.36
CA GLN A 46 -17.44 -7.83 7.77
C GLN A 46 -18.60 -7.27 6.95
N THR A 47 -19.30 -8.14 6.19
CA THR A 47 -20.49 -7.72 5.44
C THR A 47 -21.65 -7.31 6.34
N GLU A 48 -21.83 -7.98 7.48
CA GLU A 48 -22.84 -7.61 8.47
C GLU A 48 -22.53 -6.27 9.14
N GLN A 49 -21.28 -6.04 9.54
CA GLN A 49 -20.83 -4.76 10.10
C GLN A 49 -20.98 -3.61 9.09
N ALA A 50 -20.60 -3.82 7.83
CA ALA A 50 -20.79 -2.83 6.77
C ALA A 50 -22.30 -2.54 6.54
N GLY A 51 -23.15 -3.57 6.58
CA GLY A 51 -24.60 -3.43 6.52
C GLY A 51 -25.17 -2.61 7.68
N ALA A 52 -24.72 -2.86 8.91
CA ALA A 52 -25.14 -2.13 10.10
C ALA A 52 -24.75 -0.65 10.04
N ILE A 53 -23.51 -0.35 9.62
CA ILE A 53 -23.04 1.03 9.43
C ILE A 53 -23.88 1.75 8.37
N ARG A 54 -24.20 1.07 7.26
CA ARG A 54 -25.04 1.63 6.19
C ARG A 54 -26.47 1.92 6.66
N LEU A 55 -27.06 1.04 7.47
CA LEU A 55 -28.37 1.26 8.07
C LEU A 55 -28.37 2.45 9.03
N GLN A 56 -27.33 2.59 9.86
CA GLN A 56 -27.19 3.72 10.78
C GLN A 56 -27.06 5.05 10.01
N ALA A 57 -26.25 5.09 8.95
CA ALA A 57 -26.13 6.26 8.08
C ALA A 57 -27.47 6.63 7.42
N LEU A 58 -28.22 5.64 6.92
CA LEU A 58 -29.56 5.85 6.35
C LEU A 58 -30.56 6.40 7.38
N GLN A 59 -30.53 5.90 8.62
CA GLN A 59 -31.37 6.39 9.70
C GLN A 59 -31.04 7.85 10.05
N ARG A 60 -29.75 8.19 10.16
CA ARG A 60 -29.29 9.58 10.38
C ARG A 60 -29.75 10.50 9.24
N GLY A 61 -29.59 10.07 7.98
CA GLY A 61 -30.06 10.84 6.82
C GLY A 61 -31.59 11.01 6.77
N ARG A 62 -32.37 10.01 7.21
CA ARG A 62 -33.84 10.15 7.36
C ARG A 62 -34.20 11.15 8.46
N ALA A 63 -33.53 11.11 9.61
CA ALA A 63 -33.76 12.06 10.69
C ALA A 63 -33.43 13.50 10.28
N ALA A 64 -32.30 13.72 9.60
CA ALA A 64 -31.92 15.03 9.07
C ALA A 64 -32.96 15.57 8.07
N ARG A 65 -33.43 14.73 7.13
CA ARG A 65 -34.50 15.12 6.18
C ARG A 65 -35.82 15.45 6.88
N ALA A 66 -36.18 14.71 7.93
CA ALA A 66 -37.37 15.01 8.73
C ALA A 66 -37.25 16.37 9.44
N GLN A 67 -36.09 16.66 10.04
CA GLN A 67 -35.82 17.96 10.66
C GLN A 67 -35.87 19.11 9.65
N VAL A 68 -35.29 18.94 8.45
CA VAL A 68 -35.37 19.94 7.37
C VAL A 68 -36.82 20.16 6.92
N LYS A 69 -37.63 19.10 6.83
CA LYS A 69 -39.06 19.21 6.49
C LYS A 69 -39.84 19.97 7.56
N GLU A 70 -39.56 19.72 8.84
CA GLU A 70 -40.18 20.43 9.95
C GLU A 70 -39.75 21.91 9.97
N LEU A 71 -38.46 22.19 9.80
CA LEU A 71 -37.96 23.56 9.66
C LEU A 71 -38.63 24.31 8.50
N LYS A 72 -38.82 23.65 7.34
CA LYS A 72 -39.56 24.23 6.21
C LYS A 72 -41.03 24.50 6.55
N ARG A 73 -41.68 23.63 7.32
CA ARG A 73 -43.07 23.81 7.76
C ARG A 73 -43.19 25.00 8.71
N VAL A 74 -42.29 25.09 9.71
CA VAL A 74 -42.22 26.23 10.64
C VAL A 74 -41.96 27.53 9.88
N TRP A 75 -41.04 27.51 8.90
CA TRP A 75 -40.73 28.69 8.10
C TRP A 75 -41.91 29.16 7.24
N ARG A 76 -42.62 28.23 6.57
CA ARG A 76 -43.85 28.57 5.83
C ARG A 76 -44.94 29.08 6.75
N GLY A 77 -45.13 28.49 7.93
CA GLY A 77 -46.11 28.93 8.93
C GLY A 77 -45.80 30.31 9.53
N ALA A 78 -44.51 30.60 9.75
CA ALA A 78 -44.06 31.91 10.19
C ALA A 78 -44.21 32.96 9.08
N SER A 79 -43.90 32.60 7.83
CA SER A 79 -44.07 33.46 6.66
C SER A 79 -45.53 33.78 6.36
N THR A 80 -46.45 32.81 6.47
CA THR A 80 -47.89 33.07 6.27
C THR A 80 -48.48 33.89 7.42
N ARG A 81 -48.06 33.68 8.68
CA ARG A 81 -48.46 34.58 9.78
C ARG A 81 -47.92 35.99 9.60
N ALA A 82 -46.68 36.14 9.13
CA ALA A 82 -46.11 37.46 8.84
C ALA A 82 -46.89 38.16 7.72
N ALA A 83 -47.26 37.45 6.65
CA ALA A 83 -48.05 37.99 5.54
C ALA A 83 -49.49 38.35 5.95
N LEU A 84 -50.14 37.53 6.79
CA LEU A 84 -51.47 37.81 7.32
C LEU A 84 -51.46 39.01 8.28
N ASN A 85 -50.43 39.13 9.12
CA ASN A 85 -50.27 40.28 10.01
C ASN A 85 -49.96 41.56 9.22
N SER A 86 -49.17 41.51 8.15
CA SER A 86 -48.95 42.70 7.30
C SER A 86 -50.21 43.10 6.54
N ALA A 87 -51.00 42.14 6.05
CA ALA A 87 -52.28 42.43 5.39
C ALA A 87 -53.31 43.04 6.36
N GLY A 88 -53.37 42.56 7.61
CA GLY A 88 -54.22 43.14 8.66
C GLY A 88 -53.85 44.57 9.03
N ILE A 89 -52.56 44.88 9.13
CA ILE A 89 -52.07 46.23 9.43
C ILE A 89 -52.38 47.19 8.27
N SER A 90 -52.20 46.76 7.02
CA SER A 90 -52.56 47.58 5.84
C SER A 90 -54.06 47.83 5.73
N ALA A 91 -54.90 46.86 6.09
CA ALA A 91 -56.36 47.01 6.09
C ALA A 91 -56.87 47.94 7.20
N GLN A 92 -56.23 47.97 8.38
CA GLN A 92 -56.53 48.94 9.44
C GLN A 92 -56.12 50.37 9.06
N ARG A 93 -54.98 50.54 8.38
CA ARG A 93 -54.49 51.86 7.94
C ARG A 93 -55.42 52.50 6.90
N ASN A 94 -55.91 51.72 5.94
CA ASN A 94 -56.89 52.18 4.95
C ASN A 94 -58.27 52.54 5.53
N LYS A 95 -58.59 52.06 6.74
CA LYS A 95 -59.85 52.38 7.44
C LYS A 95 -59.75 53.67 8.27
N GLN A 96 -58.55 54.12 8.61
CA GLN A 96 -58.32 55.41 9.28
C GLN A 96 -58.22 56.59 8.33
N GLU A 97 -57.92 56.37 7.04
CA GLU A 97 -57.83 57.43 6.01
C GLU A 97 -59.19 57.81 5.39
N ARG A 98 -60.32 57.34 5.93
CA ARG A 98 -61.67 57.73 5.49
C ARG A 98 -62.55 58.19 6.63
N LEU A 99 -62.09 59.20 7.36
CA LEU A 99 -62.98 60.03 8.17
C LEU A 99 -63.24 61.33 7.38
N PRO A 100 -64.50 61.75 7.22
CA PRO A 100 -64.84 63.00 6.55
C PRO A 100 -64.35 64.18 7.40
N GLU A 101 -63.66 65.11 6.74
CA GLU A 101 -63.37 66.44 7.27
C GLU A 101 -64.69 67.19 7.41
N ASP A 102 -65.19 67.33 8.64
CA ASP A 102 -66.23 68.29 8.98
C ASP A 102 -65.64 69.37 9.87
N ASP A 103 -65.84 70.60 9.42
CA ASP A 103 -65.45 71.86 10.03
C ASP A 103 -65.92 71.99 11.48
N LYS A 104 -64.98 72.23 12.40
CA LYS A 104 -65.27 72.91 13.67
C LYS A 104 -64.14 73.86 14.06
N GLU A 105 -64.38 75.13 13.73
CA GLU A 105 -63.89 76.27 14.50
C GLU A 105 -64.31 76.10 15.98
N GLY A 106 -63.38 76.29 16.90
CA GLY A 106 -63.66 76.23 18.32
C GLY A 106 -62.38 76.20 19.14
N GLY A 107 -61.92 77.40 19.51
CA GLY A 107 -60.72 77.57 20.32
C GLY A 107 -60.81 76.93 21.71
N ALA A 108 -59.65 76.48 22.20
CA ALA A 108 -59.37 76.40 23.62
C ALA A 108 -57.85 76.46 23.81
N LYS A 109 -57.39 77.57 24.42
CA LYS A 109 -56.11 77.66 25.11
C LYS A 109 -56.08 76.62 26.23
N GLY A 110 -55.04 75.82 26.31
CA GLY A 110 -54.79 74.92 27.44
C GLY A 110 -53.50 74.15 27.20
N GLY A 111 -52.44 74.55 27.91
CA GLY A 111 -51.08 74.12 27.65
C GLY A 111 -50.78 72.66 27.93
N SER A 112 -49.68 72.19 27.32
CA SER A 112 -48.80 71.16 27.84
C SER A 112 -47.54 71.14 26.96
N GLU A 113 -46.73 72.18 27.08
CA GLU A 113 -45.30 72.08 26.74
C GLU A 113 -44.66 71.06 27.69
N ASN A 114 -43.75 70.25 27.14
CA ASN A 114 -42.88 69.25 27.79
C ASN A 114 -43.27 67.78 27.59
N ASP A 115 -43.09 67.24 26.37
CA ASP A 115 -42.74 65.80 26.23
C ASP A 115 -42.11 65.39 24.87
N ALA A 116 -41.65 66.34 24.06
CA ALA A 116 -41.05 66.06 22.75
C ALA A 116 -39.54 65.67 22.80
N GLY A 117 -38.93 65.60 23.99
CA GLY A 117 -37.48 65.39 24.15
C GLY A 117 -36.99 63.93 24.15
N GLY A 118 -37.88 62.94 24.24
CA GLY A 118 -37.50 61.54 24.49
C GLY A 118 -37.22 60.67 23.25
N GLN A 119 -37.75 61.05 22.08
CA GLN A 119 -37.71 60.18 20.89
C GLN A 119 -36.33 60.14 20.23
N GLY A 120 -35.68 61.30 20.09
CA GLY A 120 -34.34 61.41 19.50
C GLY A 120 -33.26 60.69 20.30
N ASP A 121 -33.37 60.70 21.62
CA ASP A 121 -32.43 60.05 22.53
C ASP A 121 -32.55 58.51 22.47
N ARG A 122 -33.75 58.01 22.16
CA ARG A 122 -34.01 56.57 21.97
C ARG A 122 -33.43 56.06 20.65
N ASP A 123 -33.66 56.79 19.56
CA ASP A 123 -33.11 56.46 18.24
C ASP A 123 -31.58 56.54 18.23
N GLN A 124 -31.00 57.50 18.95
CA GLN A 124 -29.56 57.64 19.09
C GLN A 124 -28.95 56.47 19.88
N ARG A 125 -29.62 55.99 20.93
CA ARG A 125 -29.21 54.77 21.66
C ARG A 125 -29.35 53.50 20.83
N GLU A 126 -30.36 53.39 19.97
CA GLU A 126 -30.48 52.24 19.06
C GLU A 126 -29.38 52.23 17.99
N ARG A 127 -29.08 53.38 17.39
CA ARG A 127 -27.95 53.51 16.46
C ARG A 127 -26.60 53.18 17.12
N GLN A 128 -26.40 53.59 18.37
CA GLN A 128 -25.19 53.22 19.11
C GLN A 128 -25.09 51.71 19.36
N LYS A 129 -26.21 51.03 19.63
CA LYS A 129 -26.26 49.57 19.78
C LYS A 129 -25.99 48.85 18.46
N GLU A 130 -26.51 49.34 17.33
CA GLU A 130 -26.21 48.80 16.00
C GLU A 130 -24.73 48.95 15.64
N ILE A 131 -24.13 50.11 15.90
CA ILE A 131 -22.70 50.36 15.66
C ILE A 131 -21.85 49.42 16.54
N ALA A 132 -22.23 49.21 17.80
CA ALA A 132 -21.53 48.29 18.69
C ALA A 132 -21.64 46.83 18.22
N ALA A 133 -22.83 46.39 17.80
CA ALA A 133 -23.04 45.05 17.25
C ALA A 133 -22.26 44.82 15.95
N ALA A 134 -22.22 45.82 15.07
CA ALA A 134 -21.44 45.78 13.83
C ALA A 134 -19.93 45.70 14.10
N ARG A 135 -19.41 46.38 15.15
CA ARG A 135 -18.01 46.23 15.57
C ARG A 135 -17.70 44.83 16.06
N VAL A 136 -18.54 44.26 16.92
CA VAL A 136 -18.36 42.88 17.42
C VAL A 136 -18.36 41.88 16.26
N LEU A 137 -19.25 42.03 15.28
CA LEU A 137 -19.27 41.16 14.09
C LEU A 137 -18.03 41.33 13.20
N ARG A 138 -17.54 42.57 13.03
CA ARG A 138 -16.28 42.83 12.32
C ARG A 138 -15.10 42.18 13.03
N ASP A 139 -15.05 42.27 14.36
CA ASP A 139 -14.01 41.64 15.18
C ASP A 139 -14.09 40.10 15.14
N PHE A 140 -15.30 39.52 15.09
CA PHE A 140 -15.47 38.07 14.89
C PHE A 140 -15.06 37.62 13.49
N ALA A 141 -15.40 38.39 12.45
CA ALA A 141 -15.01 38.09 11.07
C ALA A 141 -13.49 38.14 10.90
N THR A 142 -12.83 39.17 11.46
CA THR A 142 -11.36 39.27 11.42
C THR A 142 -10.69 38.16 12.23
N ARG A 143 -11.27 37.75 13.37
CA ARG A 143 -10.76 36.63 14.17
C ARG A 143 -10.90 35.29 13.44
N ARG A 144 -12.02 35.07 12.75
CA ARG A 144 -12.24 33.87 11.92
C ARG A 144 -11.31 33.84 10.70
N ASP A 145 -11.10 34.98 10.05
CA ASP A 145 -10.13 35.10 8.96
C ASP A 145 -8.70 34.88 9.45
N TYR A 146 -8.38 35.35 10.65
CA TYR A 146 -7.09 35.08 11.30
C TYR A 146 -6.90 33.60 11.63
N GLU A 147 -7.91 32.93 12.19
CA GLU A 147 -7.87 31.48 12.46
C GLU A 147 -7.77 30.66 11.17
N ARG A 148 -8.47 31.06 10.10
CA ARG A 148 -8.33 30.46 8.77
C ARG A 148 -6.93 30.63 8.21
N ARG A 149 -6.34 31.82 8.33
CA ARG A 149 -4.94 32.06 7.92
C ARG A 149 -3.97 31.19 8.71
N ILE A 150 -4.13 31.09 10.03
CA ILE A 150 -3.32 30.19 10.87
C ILE A 150 -3.47 28.73 10.42
N ALA A 151 -4.69 28.28 10.10
CA ALA A 151 -4.93 26.92 9.63
C ALA A 151 -4.25 26.67 8.27
N ILE A 152 -4.34 27.63 7.34
CA ILE A 152 -3.65 27.58 6.05
C ILE A 152 -2.12 27.54 6.25
N ASP A 153 -1.58 28.39 7.13
CA ASP A 153 -0.14 28.43 7.44
C ASP A 153 0.33 27.13 8.10
N ARG A 154 -0.48 26.52 8.97
CA ARG A 154 -0.21 25.20 9.57
C ARG A 154 -0.20 24.09 8.53
N LEU A 155 -1.18 24.08 7.62
CA LEU A 155 -1.22 23.10 6.52
C LEU A 155 -0.02 23.27 5.59
N ALA A 156 0.35 24.50 5.24
CA ALA A 156 1.56 24.79 4.45
C ALA A 156 2.83 24.33 5.18
N ALA A 157 2.92 24.52 6.49
CA ALA A 157 4.05 24.05 7.30
C ALA A 157 4.12 22.51 7.39
N LEU A 158 2.97 21.82 7.50
CA LEU A 158 2.90 20.36 7.46
C LEU A 158 3.33 19.82 6.09
N GLN A 159 2.88 20.47 5.01
CA GLN A 159 3.27 20.09 3.65
C GLN A 159 4.79 20.26 3.42
N LEU A 160 5.38 21.35 3.90
CA LEU A 160 6.84 21.54 3.91
C LEU A 160 7.59 20.45 4.70
N LYS A 161 7.06 20.02 5.86
CA LYS A 161 7.64 18.92 6.64
C LYS A 161 7.55 17.59 5.90
N PHE A 162 6.41 17.32 5.25
CA PHE A 162 6.20 16.13 4.45
C PHE A 162 7.18 16.08 3.26
N ASP A 163 7.31 17.18 2.51
CA ASP A 163 8.25 17.28 1.39
C ASP A 163 9.70 17.11 1.85
N ALA A 164 10.07 17.67 3.02
CA ALA A 164 11.39 17.47 3.61
C ALA A 164 11.63 16.01 4.02
N ALA A 165 10.62 15.33 4.60
CA ALA A 165 10.70 13.92 4.95
C ALA A 165 10.84 13.03 3.69
N LEU A 166 10.10 13.35 2.63
CA LEU A 166 10.18 12.68 1.33
C LEU A 166 11.57 12.87 0.69
N ARG A 167 12.12 14.10 0.72
CA ARG A 167 13.49 14.34 0.23
C ARG A 167 14.51 13.52 1.01
N ARG A 168 14.42 13.48 2.35
CA ARG A 168 15.31 12.66 3.19
C ARG A 168 15.17 11.15 2.93
N SER A 169 13.98 10.66 2.57
CA SER A 169 13.80 9.24 2.23
C SER A 169 14.41 8.92 0.86
N VAL A 170 14.20 9.79 -0.14
CA VAL A 170 14.83 9.69 -1.46
C VAL A 170 16.35 9.75 -1.35
N GLU A 171 16.89 10.68 -0.56
CA GLU A 171 18.33 10.79 -0.30
C GLU A 171 18.88 9.51 0.36
N ARG A 172 18.18 8.95 1.36
CA ARG A 172 18.57 7.68 2.00
C ARG A 172 18.58 6.52 1.00
N VAL A 173 17.58 6.41 0.14
CA VAL A 173 17.54 5.38 -0.92
C VAL A 173 18.70 5.57 -1.90
N SER A 174 18.94 6.81 -2.37
CA SER A 174 20.07 7.11 -3.26
C SER A 174 21.44 6.83 -2.62
N ALA A 175 21.57 7.03 -1.31
CA ALA A 175 22.78 6.72 -0.56
C ALA A 175 22.98 5.21 -0.43
N GLN A 176 21.90 4.46 -0.18
CA GLN A 176 21.95 2.99 -0.16
C GLN A 176 22.31 2.42 -1.54
N GLU A 177 21.80 2.99 -2.62
CA GLU A 177 22.16 2.62 -3.99
C GLU A 177 23.64 2.90 -4.28
N ARG A 178 24.15 4.08 -3.90
CA ARG A 178 25.59 4.42 -4.00
C ARG A 178 26.47 3.47 -3.19
N VAL A 179 26.08 3.11 -1.97
CA VAL A 179 26.81 2.12 -1.15
C VAL A 179 26.78 0.74 -1.79
N ALA A 180 25.65 0.33 -2.38
CA ALA A 180 25.54 -0.93 -3.09
C ALA A 180 26.45 -0.95 -4.34
N GLU A 181 26.55 0.17 -5.06
CA GLU A 181 27.42 0.33 -6.22
C GLU A 181 28.91 0.29 -5.83
N VAL A 182 29.31 1.02 -4.78
CA VAL A 182 30.68 0.95 -4.23
C VAL A 182 31.02 -0.47 -3.78
N ARG A 183 30.10 -1.18 -3.12
CA ARG A 183 30.31 -2.59 -2.75
C ARG A 183 30.48 -3.48 -3.98
N LYS A 184 29.70 -3.24 -5.03
CA LYS A 184 29.80 -3.98 -6.30
C LYS A 184 31.16 -3.71 -6.96
N ASP A 185 31.65 -2.48 -6.94
CA ASP A 185 32.95 -2.13 -7.51
C ASP A 185 34.13 -2.63 -6.66
N ALA A 186 34.03 -2.61 -5.34
CA ALA A 186 35.00 -3.25 -4.45
C ALA A 186 35.07 -4.77 -4.67
N GLN A 187 33.92 -5.42 -4.88
CA GLN A 187 33.86 -6.83 -5.25
C GLN A 187 34.51 -7.09 -6.61
N LYS A 188 34.31 -6.22 -7.61
CA LYS A 188 35.00 -6.31 -8.91
C LYS A 188 36.50 -6.11 -8.78
N HIS A 189 36.96 -5.18 -7.93
CA HIS A 189 38.38 -4.93 -7.70
C HIS A 189 39.05 -6.16 -7.08
N ARG A 190 38.47 -6.69 -6.00
CA ARG A 190 38.95 -7.91 -5.35
C ARG A 190 38.93 -9.12 -6.28
N ALA A 191 37.94 -9.19 -7.16
CA ALA A 191 37.86 -10.20 -8.21
C ALA A 191 39.01 -10.12 -9.23
N ARG A 192 39.50 -8.91 -9.54
CA ARG A 192 40.67 -8.70 -10.42
C ARG A 192 41.98 -8.99 -9.72
N GLU A 193 42.13 -8.57 -8.46
CA GLU A 193 43.32 -8.91 -7.64
C GLU A 193 43.51 -10.42 -7.55
N LEU A 194 42.43 -11.18 -7.30
CA LEU A 194 42.49 -12.64 -7.28
C LEU A 194 42.83 -13.25 -8.67
N GLU A 195 42.38 -12.63 -9.76
CA GLU A 195 42.75 -13.07 -11.11
C GLU A 195 44.22 -12.78 -11.43
N GLU A 196 44.77 -11.65 -10.96
CA GLU A 196 46.19 -11.30 -11.07
C GLU A 196 47.08 -12.19 -10.19
N GLU A 197 46.66 -12.56 -8.98
CA GLU A 197 47.36 -13.52 -8.11
C GLU A 197 47.37 -14.94 -8.69
N GLU A 198 46.34 -15.34 -9.43
CA GLU A 198 46.28 -16.65 -10.10
C GLU A 198 47.15 -16.74 -11.36
N GLN A 199 47.45 -15.62 -12.03
CA GLN A 199 48.27 -15.62 -13.25
C GLN A 199 49.69 -16.19 -13.08
N PRO A 200 50.50 -15.83 -12.05
CA PRO A 200 51.82 -16.41 -11.86
C PRO A 200 51.78 -17.91 -11.50
N LEU A 201 50.73 -18.38 -10.81
CA LEU A 201 50.55 -19.80 -10.52
C LEU A 201 50.28 -20.61 -11.80
N LYS A 202 49.48 -20.04 -12.73
CA LYS A 202 49.24 -20.65 -14.05
C LYS A 202 50.47 -20.59 -14.95
N ALA A 203 51.25 -19.51 -14.90
CA ALA A 203 52.51 -19.38 -15.65
C ALA A 203 53.59 -20.35 -15.13
N GLY A 204 53.70 -20.55 -13.81
CA GLY A 204 54.62 -21.52 -13.19
C GLY A 204 54.29 -22.97 -13.55
N GLY A 205 53.00 -23.31 -13.67
CA GLY A 205 52.56 -24.63 -14.13
C GLY A 205 52.92 -24.92 -15.60
N GLN A 206 52.91 -23.90 -16.46
CA GLN A 206 53.30 -24.06 -17.87
C GLN A 206 54.82 -24.12 -18.06
N ALA A 207 55.62 -23.42 -17.24
CA ALA A 207 57.08 -23.54 -17.25
C ALA A 207 57.55 -24.92 -16.77
N ALA A 208 56.87 -25.52 -15.77
CA ALA A 208 57.16 -26.88 -15.32
C ALA A 208 56.75 -27.94 -16.36
N ALA A 209 55.68 -27.71 -17.13
CA ALA A 209 55.28 -28.59 -18.23
C ALA A 209 56.22 -28.48 -19.45
N ALA A 210 56.74 -27.28 -19.76
CA ALA A 210 57.68 -27.07 -20.85
C ALA A 210 59.09 -27.61 -20.55
N ALA A 211 59.51 -27.68 -19.28
CA ALA A 211 60.77 -28.32 -18.88
C ALA A 211 60.74 -29.85 -19.01
N ALA A 212 59.56 -30.47 -19.06
CA ALA A 212 59.41 -31.91 -19.28
C ALA A 212 59.40 -32.33 -20.76
N THR A 213 59.37 -31.37 -21.70
CA THR A 213 59.34 -31.62 -23.15
C THR A 213 60.45 -30.87 -23.87
N GLY A 214 61.68 -31.04 -23.40
CA GLY A 214 62.88 -30.59 -24.09
C GLY A 214 63.58 -31.71 -24.87
N THR A 215 63.16 -31.99 -26.11
CA THR A 215 64.09 -32.49 -27.15
C THR A 215 63.64 -32.05 -28.55
N ALA A 216 64.48 -31.18 -29.14
CA ALA A 216 64.71 -30.93 -30.56
C ALA A 216 63.62 -30.30 -31.47
N GLY A 217 63.99 -29.19 -32.13
CA GLY A 217 63.62 -28.97 -33.53
C GLY A 217 63.15 -27.58 -33.96
N SER A 218 64.09 -26.63 -34.05
CA SER A 218 64.30 -25.68 -35.16
C SER A 218 63.16 -24.83 -35.78
N ASN A 219 63.39 -23.51 -35.73
CA ASN A 219 63.19 -22.49 -36.77
C ASN A 219 61.86 -22.39 -37.53
N LEU A 220 61.13 -21.28 -37.35
CA LEU A 220 61.00 -20.27 -38.42
C LEU A 220 60.46 -18.94 -37.91
N GLN A 221 61.10 -17.89 -38.40
CA GLN A 221 60.96 -16.47 -38.16
C GLN A 221 59.96 -15.88 -39.18
N LEU A 222 59.10 -14.93 -38.79
CA LEU A 222 58.50 -13.82 -39.59
C LEU A 222 57.36 -13.20 -38.74
N CYS A 223 57.54 -12.06 -38.06
CA CYS A 223 57.58 -10.66 -38.50
C CYS A 223 56.19 -9.99 -38.66
N ALA A 224 56.09 -8.84 -37.99
CA ALA A 224 55.33 -7.63 -38.32
C ALA A 224 53.81 -7.54 -38.04
N SER A 225 53.51 -6.81 -36.97
CA SER A 225 52.62 -5.64 -36.90
C SER A 225 51.28 -5.65 -37.64
N CYS A 226 50.18 -5.51 -36.89
CA CYS A 226 49.13 -4.50 -37.17
C CYS A 226 48.28 -4.23 -35.93
N ASN A 227 48.27 -2.97 -35.53
CA ASN A 227 47.31 -2.34 -34.62
C ASN A 227 45.87 -2.58 -35.11
N THR A 228 45.01 -3.16 -34.27
CA THR A 228 43.61 -2.72 -34.16
C THR A 228 43.09 -2.94 -32.74
N LEU A 229 42.46 -1.88 -32.23
CA LEU A 229 41.85 -1.72 -30.91
C LEU A 229 40.94 -2.91 -30.51
N PRO A 230 40.95 -3.39 -29.24
CA PRO A 230 39.94 -4.32 -28.81
C PRO A 230 38.63 -3.54 -28.57
N LYS A 231 37.60 -3.93 -29.31
CA LYS A 231 36.19 -3.67 -29.00
C LYS A 231 35.99 -3.89 -27.49
N ARG A 232 35.39 -2.90 -26.80
CA ARG A 232 34.93 -3.01 -25.41
C ARG A 232 34.16 -4.32 -25.25
N ALA A 233 34.83 -5.33 -24.73
CA ALA A 233 34.19 -6.53 -24.23
C ALA A 233 33.37 -6.07 -23.03
N VAL A 234 32.05 -6.20 -23.13
CA VAL A 234 31.17 -6.23 -21.96
C VAL A 234 31.61 -7.45 -21.16
N SER A 235 32.57 -7.23 -20.26
CA SER A 235 33.07 -8.22 -19.30
C SER A 235 31.88 -8.62 -18.44
N SER A 236 31.37 -9.83 -18.69
CA SER A 236 30.32 -10.41 -17.88
C SER A 236 30.87 -10.56 -16.47
N CYS A 237 30.32 -9.78 -15.54
CA CYS A 237 30.57 -9.95 -14.12
C CYS A 237 29.95 -11.29 -13.70
N ALA A 238 30.70 -12.37 -13.86
CA ALA A 238 30.31 -13.68 -13.37
C ALA A 238 30.29 -13.66 -11.85
N LEU A 239 29.09 -13.86 -11.26
CA LEU A 239 28.93 -13.94 -9.80
C LEU A 239 29.72 -15.12 -9.21
N PRO A 240 30.01 -15.16 -7.89
CA PRO A 240 30.74 -16.26 -7.24
C PRO A 240 30.18 -17.66 -7.56
N GLU A 241 28.87 -17.77 -7.79
CA GLU A 241 28.20 -19.01 -8.23
C GLU A 241 28.48 -19.35 -9.70
N GLU A 242 28.55 -18.35 -10.60
CA GLU A 242 28.99 -18.56 -11.99
C GLU A 242 30.50 -18.89 -12.06
N ARG A 243 31.29 -18.34 -11.13
CA ARG A 243 32.69 -18.75 -10.91
C ARG A 243 32.79 -20.17 -10.37
N SER A 244 31.88 -20.61 -9.49
CA SER A 244 31.83 -22.02 -9.04
C SER A 244 31.45 -22.99 -10.16
N LEU A 245 30.56 -22.56 -11.08
CA LEU A 245 30.19 -23.32 -12.27
C LEU A 245 31.32 -23.32 -13.32
N GLN A 246 32.06 -22.22 -13.47
CA GLN A 246 33.26 -22.16 -14.32
C GLN A 246 34.43 -22.96 -13.71
N ALA A 247 34.62 -22.93 -12.39
CA ALA A 247 35.60 -23.75 -11.69
C ALA A 247 35.23 -25.24 -11.79
N ALA A 248 33.94 -25.59 -11.72
CA ALA A 248 33.47 -26.95 -11.99
C ALA A 248 33.68 -27.37 -13.46
N LYS A 249 33.64 -26.43 -14.42
CA LYS A 249 34.06 -26.67 -15.81
C LYS A 249 35.57 -26.92 -15.94
N LEU A 250 36.40 -26.25 -15.14
CA LEU A 250 37.85 -26.40 -15.13
C LEU A 250 38.34 -27.65 -14.36
N LEU A 251 37.53 -28.17 -13.43
CA LEU A 251 37.80 -29.41 -12.70
C LEU A 251 37.34 -30.68 -13.43
N LEU A 252 36.68 -30.54 -14.59
CA LEU A 252 36.43 -31.68 -15.46
C LEU A 252 37.75 -32.06 -16.15
N PRO A 253 38.26 -33.29 -15.94
CA PRO A 253 39.49 -33.72 -16.61
C PRO A 253 39.30 -33.59 -18.13
N PRO A 254 40.34 -33.20 -18.89
CA PRO A 254 40.28 -33.18 -20.33
C PRO A 254 39.82 -34.56 -20.81
N PRO A 255 38.88 -34.63 -21.78
CA PRO A 255 38.38 -35.91 -22.25
C PRO A 255 39.58 -36.75 -22.70
N PRO A 256 39.71 -38.00 -22.22
CA PRO A 256 40.84 -38.85 -22.60
C PRO A 256 40.91 -38.94 -24.12
N GLU A 257 42.10 -38.78 -24.68
CA GLU A 257 42.36 -38.91 -26.11
C GLU A 257 42.07 -40.35 -26.56
N LEU A 258 40.80 -40.59 -26.88
CA LEU A 258 40.34 -41.84 -27.44
C LEU A 258 40.62 -41.83 -28.94
N ALA A 259 41.17 -42.94 -29.44
CA ALA A 259 41.43 -43.16 -30.87
C ALA A 259 40.20 -42.80 -31.72
N ALA A 260 40.44 -42.23 -32.90
CA ALA A 260 39.45 -41.51 -33.71
C ALA A 260 38.18 -42.33 -34.05
N ASP A 261 38.27 -43.66 -34.05
CA ASP A 261 37.23 -44.54 -34.60
C ASP A 261 36.42 -45.31 -33.53
N ALA A 262 36.60 -45.02 -32.24
CA ALA A 262 35.87 -45.71 -31.20
C ALA A 262 34.41 -45.20 -31.09
N PRO A 263 33.36 -46.05 -31.18
CA PRO A 263 31.96 -45.66 -30.93
C PRO A 263 31.74 -45.05 -29.53
N GLN A 264 32.70 -45.26 -28.63
CA GLN A 264 32.76 -44.65 -27.31
C GLN A 264 32.96 -43.12 -27.37
N ARG A 265 33.58 -42.58 -28.42
CA ARG A 265 33.82 -41.15 -28.60
C ARG A 265 32.51 -40.40 -28.86
N SER A 266 31.60 -40.96 -29.67
CA SER A 266 30.28 -40.33 -29.91
C SER A 266 29.41 -40.35 -28.65
N ALA A 267 29.47 -41.43 -27.85
CA ALA A 267 28.76 -41.53 -26.58
C ALA A 267 29.28 -40.51 -25.54
N ILE A 268 30.59 -40.29 -25.49
CA ILE A 268 31.20 -39.29 -24.60
C ILE A 268 30.88 -37.87 -25.07
N HIS A 269 30.94 -37.58 -26.38
CA HIS A 269 30.52 -36.28 -26.91
C HIS A 269 29.04 -36.00 -26.63
N ALA A 270 28.14 -36.96 -26.86
CA ALA A 270 26.73 -36.83 -26.52
C ALA A 270 26.51 -36.62 -25.00
N ALA A 271 27.32 -37.25 -24.15
CA ALA A 271 27.29 -37.04 -22.70
C ALA A 271 27.77 -35.64 -22.30
N ILE A 272 28.82 -35.12 -22.96
CA ILE A 272 29.35 -33.77 -22.75
C ILE A 272 28.34 -32.71 -23.22
N GLU A 273 27.77 -32.85 -24.41
CA GLU A 273 26.73 -31.95 -24.93
C GLU A 273 25.50 -31.94 -24.01
N LYS A 274 25.07 -33.12 -23.54
CA LYS A 274 23.96 -33.22 -22.57
C LYS A 274 24.29 -32.57 -21.23
N ALA A 275 25.54 -32.68 -20.75
CA ALA A 275 25.97 -32.01 -19.52
C ALA A 275 26.05 -30.48 -19.68
N GLN A 276 26.52 -30.00 -20.83
CA GLN A 276 26.56 -28.57 -21.16
C GLN A 276 25.15 -27.98 -21.29
N ALA A 277 24.22 -28.70 -21.93
CA ALA A 277 22.82 -28.30 -22.01
C ALA A 277 22.19 -28.15 -20.62
N ARG A 278 22.40 -29.12 -19.71
CA ARG A 278 21.92 -29.04 -18.32
C ARG A 278 22.49 -27.86 -17.55
N LEU A 279 23.77 -27.58 -17.73
CA LEU A 279 24.43 -26.48 -17.05
C LEU A 279 23.93 -25.13 -17.57
N ALA A 280 23.64 -25.02 -18.87
CA ALA A 280 22.97 -23.86 -19.46
C ALA A 280 21.55 -23.69 -18.87
N THR A 281 20.75 -24.76 -18.79
CA THR A 281 19.41 -24.72 -18.17
C THR A 281 19.48 -24.28 -16.70
N HIS A 282 20.35 -24.88 -15.89
CA HIS A 282 20.53 -24.48 -14.48
C HIS A 282 20.96 -23.02 -14.33
N SER A 283 21.84 -22.52 -15.20
CA SER A 283 22.25 -21.11 -15.18
C SER A 283 21.10 -20.16 -15.54
N ALA A 284 20.25 -20.55 -16.50
CA ALA A 284 19.07 -19.79 -16.89
C ALA A 284 18.03 -19.74 -15.74
N LEU A 285 17.81 -20.85 -15.04
CA LEU A 285 16.95 -20.91 -13.86
C LEU A 285 17.49 -20.08 -12.68
N LEU A 286 18.79 -20.10 -12.44
CA LEU A 286 19.41 -19.27 -11.41
C LEU A 286 19.21 -17.79 -11.72
N ARG A 287 19.23 -17.40 -13.00
CA ARG A 287 18.89 -16.03 -13.41
C ARG A 287 17.40 -15.75 -13.25
N LEU A 288 16.53 -16.66 -13.70
CA LEU A 288 15.08 -16.51 -13.56
C LEU A 288 14.69 -16.39 -12.09
N SER A 289 15.09 -17.32 -11.23
CA SER A 289 14.85 -17.26 -9.77
C SER A 289 15.40 -16.00 -9.12
N LYS A 290 16.59 -15.51 -9.51
CA LYS A 290 17.12 -14.22 -9.03
C LYS A 290 16.26 -13.04 -9.49
N GLN A 291 15.80 -13.05 -10.73
CA GLN A 291 14.85 -12.06 -11.24
C GLN A 291 13.50 -12.15 -10.52
N GLY A 292 12.96 -13.35 -10.29
CA GLY A 292 11.73 -13.56 -9.52
C GLY A 292 11.84 -13.08 -8.09
N VAL A 293 12.94 -13.38 -7.39
CA VAL A 293 13.20 -12.87 -6.04
C VAL A 293 13.33 -11.35 -6.04
N TYR A 294 13.96 -10.76 -7.06
CA TYR A 294 14.02 -9.31 -7.23
C TYR A 294 12.63 -8.71 -7.41
N TRP A 295 11.80 -9.26 -8.30
CA TRP A 295 10.43 -8.78 -8.54
C TRP A 295 9.53 -8.96 -7.31
N ALA A 296 9.62 -10.11 -6.62
CA ALA A 296 8.90 -10.34 -5.38
C ALA A 296 9.31 -9.34 -4.29
N ARG A 297 10.61 -9.08 -4.10
CA ARG A 297 11.09 -8.04 -3.17
C ARG A 297 10.59 -6.65 -3.57
N LYS A 298 10.58 -6.34 -4.86
CA LYS A 298 10.09 -5.05 -5.37
C LYS A 298 8.60 -4.87 -5.09
N LEU A 299 7.78 -5.90 -5.34
CA LEU A 299 6.35 -5.90 -5.04
C LEU A 299 6.09 -5.74 -3.53
N VAL A 300 6.79 -6.49 -2.68
CA VAL A 300 6.66 -6.37 -1.22
C VAL A 300 7.03 -4.96 -0.74
N ARG A 301 8.10 -4.36 -1.27
CA ARG A 301 8.49 -2.98 -0.95
C ARG A 301 7.44 -1.96 -1.39
N GLN A 302 6.91 -2.12 -2.61
CA GLN A 302 5.85 -1.26 -3.11
C GLN A 302 4.61 -1.33 -2.22
N GLU A 303 4.22 -2.53 -1.78
CA GLU A 303 3.10 -2.68 -0.86
C GLU A 303 3.33 -2.05 0.49
N TYR A 304 4.55 -2.13 1.02
CA TYR A 304 4.87 -1.49 2.28
C TYR A 304 4.84 0.04 2.17
N ILE A 305 5.45 0.61 1.12
CA ILE A 305 5.38 2.05 0.84
C ILE A 305 3.91 2.49 0.75
N ARG A 306 3.08 1.71 0.07
CA ARG A 306 1.65 1.98 -0.07
C ARG A 306 0.90 1.91 1.26
N ARG A 307 1.24 0.96 2.14
CA ARG A 307 0.67 0.91 3.50
C ARG A 307 1.09 2.11 4.33
N ALA A 308 2.36 2.52 4.26
CA ALA A 308 2.87 3.67 4.99
C ALA A 308 2.21 4.97 4.50
N THR A 309 2.10 5.18 3.18
CA THR A 309 1.36 6.32 2.63
C THR A 309 -0.11 6.23 3.03
N ASN A 310 -0.72 5.04 2.98
CA ASN A 310 -2.11 4.88 3.36
C ASN A 310 -2.38 5.27 4.81
N ALA A 311 -1.51 4.84 5.73
CA ALA A 311 -1.58 5.20 7.14
C ALA A 311 -1.44 6.71 7.35
N ALA A 312 -0.45 7.35 6.72
CA ALA A 312 -0.24 8.80 6.81
C ALA A 312 -1.45 9.59 6.31
N PHE A 313 -2.08 9.16 5.22
CA PHE A 313 -3.31 9.79 4.75
C PHE A 313 -4.49 9.53 5.69
N THR A 314 -4.63 8.32 6.25
CA THR A 314 -5.70 8.03 7.22
C THR A 314 -5.55 8.90 8.48
N GLU A 315 -4.32 9.12 8.94
CA GLU A 315 -4.03 10.05 10.04
C GLU A 315 -4.41 11.49 9.69
N ALA A 316 -3.99 12.00 8.53
CA ALA A 316 -4.35 13.34 8.07
C ALA A 316 -5.88 13.53 7.91
N SER A 317 -6.57 12.51 7.39
CA SER A 317 -8.03 12.52 7.28
C SER A 317 -8.70 12.49 8.66
N ALA A 318 -8.16 11.71 9.61
CA ALA A 318 -8.64 11.70 10.99
C ALA A 318 -8.48 13.06 11.69
N GLU A 319 -7.34 13.74 11.52
CA GLU A 319 -7.14 15.10 12.02
C GLU A 319 -8.18 16.07 11.44
N ARG A 320 -8.46 15.98 10.15
CA ARG A 320 -9.44 16.83 9.49
C ARG A 320 -10.88 16.53 9.94
N PHE A 321 -11.22 15.26 10.18
CA PHE A 321 -12.51 14.89 10.77
C PHE A 321 -12.63 15.44 12.21
N ALA A 322 -11.59 15.31 13.02
CA ALA A 322 -11.60 15.86 14.38
C ALA A 322 -11.81 17.38 14.38
N TRP A 323 -11.20 18.09 13.42
CA TRP A 323 -11.44 19.52 13.25
C TRP A 323 -12.90 19.83 12.87
N LEU A 324 -13.47 19.12 11.89
CA LEU A 324 -14.87 19.31 11.48
C LEU A 324 -15.85 19.03 12.63
N GLU A 325 -15.58 17.98 13.43
CA GLU A 325 -16.38 17.66 14.61
C GLU A 325 -16.30 18.74 15.69
N ALA A 326 -15.09 19.28 15.93
CA ALA A 326 -14.90 20.38 16.87
C ALA A 326 -15.64 21.66 16.43
N GLU A 327 -15.53 22.03 15.15
CA GLU A 327 -16.24 23.18 14.58
C GLU A 327 -17.76 23.00 14.68
N ALA A 328 -18.27 21.82 14.30
CA ALA A 328 -19.70 21.50 14.42
C ALA A 328 -20.18 21.56 15.88
N ALA A 329 -19.35 21.11 16.84
CA ALA A 329 -19.68 21.21 18.27
C ALA A 329 -19.77 22.66 18.75
N VAL A 330 -18.88 23.54 18.30
CA VAL A 330 -18.95 24.99 18.59
C VAL A 330 -20.24 25.58 18.01
N LEU A 331 -20.56 25.31 16.74
CA LEU A 331 -21.77 25.83 16.11
C LEU A 331 -23.05 25.35 16.79
N ARG A 332 -23.10 24.10 17.27
CA ARG A 332 -24.23 23.58 18.06
C ARG A 332 -24.39 24.31 19.39
N LYS A 333 -23.30 24.66 20.08
CA LYS A 333 -23.36 25.49 21.30
C LYS A 333 -23.90 26.89 21.01
N VAL A 334 -23.48 27.51 19.92
CA VAL A 334 -24.00 28.83 19.50
C VAL A 334 -25.48 28.73 19.11
N GLN A 335 -25.87 27.67 18.40
CA GLN A 335 -27.26 27.41 18.04
C GLN A 335 -28.13 27.24 19.30
N GLN A 336 -27.67 26.47 20.28
CA GLN A 336 -28.35 26.31 21.57
C GLN A 336 -28.52 27.66 22.26
N PHE A 337 -27.45 28.45 22.37
CA PHE A 337 -27.50 29.80 22.94
C PHE A 337 -28.52 30.70 22.23
N CYS A 338 -28.51 30.75 20.89
CA CYS A 338 -29.46 31.56 20.12
C CYS A 338 -30.90 31.09 20.34
N THR A 339 -31.12 29.78 20.47
CA THR A 339 -32.44 29.18 20.73
C THR A 339 -32.94 29.56 22.12
N GLU A 340 -32.11 29.44 23.14
CA GLU A 340 -32.42 29.85 24.52
C GLU A 340 -32.72 31.34 24.61
N LYS A 341 -31.91 32.19 23.95
CA LYS A 341 -32.16 33.63 23.91
C LYS A 341 -33.45 33.98 23.16
N LEU A 342 -33.77 33.26 22.08
CA LEU A 342 -35.01 33.47 21.35
C LEU A 342 -36.22 33.09 22.20
N ALA A 343 -36.16 31.97 22.91
CA ALA A 343 -37.20 31.51 23.82
C ALA A 343 -37.42 32.46 25.01
N ALA A 344 -36.35 33.04 25.55
CA ALA A 344 -36.40 34.01 26.63
C ALA A 344 -36.89 35.41 26.17
N THR A 345 -37.03 35.66 24.88
CA THR A 345 -37.42 36.98 24.37
C THR A 345 -38.95 37.16 24.46
N GLY A 346 -39.41 38.16 25.22
CA GLY A 346 -40.83 38.43 25.48
C GLY A 346 -41.67 38.71 24.21
N PRO A 347 -43.00 38.58 24.27
CA PRO A 347 -43.89 38.74 23.12
C PRO A 347 -44.09 40.19 22.66
N GLY A 348 -43.60 41.18 23.42
CA GLY A 348 -43.82 42.61 23.15
C GLY A 348 -43.24 43.11 21.81
N PRO A 349 -43.83 44.18 21.24
CA PRO A 349 -43.39 44.77 19.97
C PRO A 349 -41.95 45.30 20.02
N GLU A 350 -41.49 45.77 21.19
CA GLU A 350 -40.10 46.21 21.43
C GLU A 350 -39.05 45.10 21.19
N HIS A 351 -39.47 43.84 21.13
CA HIS A 351 -38.59 42.71 20.90
C HIS A 351 -38.61 42.16 19.46
N LYS A 352 -39.41 42.73 18.57
CA LYS A 352 -39.60 42.23 17.20
C LYS A 352 -38.28 42.16 16.43
N CYS A 353 -37.48 43.22 16.44
CA CYS A 353 -36.19 43.28 15.75
C CYS A 353 -35.20 42.24 16.30
N ARG A 354 -35.12 42.09 17.63
CA ARG A 354 -34.26 41.10 18.28
C ARG A 354 -34.66 39.67 17.94
N LYS A 355 -35.96 39.37 17.95
CA LYS A 355 -36.49 38.05 17.56
C LYS A 355 -36.16 37.73 16.11
N GLN A 356 -36.38 38.69 15.20
CA GLN A 356 -36.05 38.54 13.80
C GLN A 356 -34.54 38.26 13.63
N TRP A 357 -33.68 39.07 14.23
CA TRP A 357 -32.23 38.87 14.17
C TRP A 357 -31.80 37.49 14.71
N LEU A 358 -32.29 37.08 15.88
CA LEU A 358 -32.00 35.74 16.44
C LEU A 358 -32.46 34.60 15.51
N SER A 359 -33.62 34.76 14.86
CA SER A 359 -34.12 33.78 13.90
C SER A 359 -33.27 33.71 12.63
N GLU A 360 -32.75 34.84 12.14
CA GLU A 360 -31.83 34.91 11.02
C GLU A 360 -30.48 34.26 11.35
N GLN A 361 -29.96 34.49 12.56
CA GLN A 361 -28.75 33.84 13.05
C GLN A 361 -28.93 32.31 13.16
N LEU A 362 -30.05 31.85 13.74
CA LEU A 362 -30.36 30.42 13.78
C LEU A 362 -30.44 29.81 12.37
N SER A 363 -31.06 30.52 11.43
CA SER A 363 -31.13 30.09 10.03
C SER A 363 -29.74 29.99 9.38
N ALA A 364 -28.85 30.97 9.65
CA ALA A 364 -27.48 30.96 9.17
C ALA A 364 -26.65 29.82 9.79
N LEU A 365 -26.77 29.58 11.10
CA LEU A 365 -26.10 28.48 11.79
C LEU A 365 -26.56 27.12 11.27
N CYS A 366 -27.86 26.93 11.05
CA CYS A 366 -28.38 25.71 10.45
C CYS A 366 -27.81 25.46 9.05
N ARG A 367 -27.69 26.50 8.21
CA ARG A 367 -27.05 26.38 6.89
C ARG A 367 -25.58 25.97 7.01
N GLN A 368 -24.83 26.59 7.92
CA GLN A 368 -23.42 26.25 8.14
C GLN A 368 -23.24 24.82 8.66
N LEU A 369 -24.08 24.37 9.59
CA LEU A 369 -24.07 22.98 10.06
C LEU A 369 -24.34 21.99 8.92
N ILE A 370 -25.33 22.27 8.05
CA ILE A 370 -25.59 21.45 6.87
C ILE A 370 -24.36 21.41 5.96
N THR A 371 -23.68 22.54 5.74
CA THR A 371 -22.45 22.58 4.94
C THR A 371 -21.35 21.68 5.55
N LEU A 372 -21.12 21.77 6.86
CA LEU A 372 -20.13 20.91 7.54
C LEU A 372 -20.51 19.42 7.43
N ASP A 373 -21.79 19.08 7.61
CA ASP A 373 -22.26 17.70 7.46
C ASP A 373 -22.02 17.20 6.03
N THR A 374 -22.29 18.02 5.00
CA THR A 374 -22.01 17.65 3.60
C THR A 374 -20.51 17.54 3.30
N GLU A 375 -19.66 18.37 3.93
CA GLU A 375 -18.21 18.25 3.81
C GLU A 375 -17.70 16.97 4.48
N GLN A 376 -18.25 16.58 5.63
CA GLN A 376 -17.96 15.31 6.29
C GLN A 376 -18.37 14.12 5.41
N GLU A 377 -19.58 14.13 4.83
CA GLU A 377 -20.04 13.10 3.89
C GLU A 377 -19.11 13.01 2.67
N PHE A 378 -18.74 14.13 2.06
CA PHE A 378 -17.82 14.16 0.93
C PHE A 378 -16.45 13.57 1.27
N MET A 379 -15.91 13.88 2.44
CA MET A 379 -14.63 13.31 2.88
C MET A 379 -14.73 11.79 3.12
N LEU A 380 -15.83 11.32 3.73
CA LEU A 380 -16.05 9.90 3.95
C LEU A 380 -16.15 9.15 2.61
N ASP A 381 -16.84 9.71 1.63
CA ASP A 381 -16.94 9.15 0.28
C ASP A 381 -15.58 9.16 -0.44
N ALA A 382 -14.80 10.23 -0.31
CA ALA A 382 -13.46 10.31 -0.89
C ALA A 382 -12.50 9.26 -0.30
N GLU A 383 -12.49 9.11 1.03
CA GLU A 383 -11.70 8.07 1.72
C GLU A 383 -12.17 6.68 1.34
N ARG A 384 -13.48 6.45 1.28
CA ARG A 384 -14.05 5.18 0.84
C ARG A 384 -13.59 4.81 -0.57
N MET A 385 -13.75 5.72 -1.54
CA MET A 385 -13.35 5.50 -2.93
C MET A 385 -11.85 5.23 -3.05
N ARG A 386 -11.03 5.90 -2.22
CA ARG A 386 -9.59 5.66 -2.16
C ARG A 386 -9.27 4.26 -1.61
N LEU A 387 -9.91 3.86 -0.52
CA LEU A 387 -9.74 2.54 0.09
C LEU A 387 -10.19 1.42 -0.85
N GLU A 388 -11.32 1.60 -1.56
CA GLU A 388 -11.80 0.68 -2.59
C GLU A 388 -10.74 0.50 -3.70
N ARG A 389 -10.20 1.59 -4.26
CA ARG A 389 -9.11 1.50 -5.26
C ARG A 389 -7.86 0.82 -4.71
N SER A 390 -7.51 1.07 -3.45
CA SER A 390 -6.36 0.42 -2.81
C SER A 390 -6.59 -1.07 -2.60
N LEU A 391 -7.83 -1.48 -2.34
CA LEU A 391 -8.22 -2.88 -2.19
C LEU A 391 -8.19 -3.60 -3.54
N ASP A 392 -8.82 -3.03 -4.58
CA ASP A 392 -8.79 -3.57 -5.94
C ASP A 392 -7.34 -3.80 -6.40
N HIS A 393 -6.48 -2.83 -6.13
CA HIS A 393 -5.08 -2.92 -6.51
C HIS A 393 -4.32 -4.00 -5.72
N ALA A 394 -4.54 -4.09 -4.40
CA ALA A 394 -3.95 -5.16 -3.59
C ALA A 394 -4.43 -6.56 -4.04
N GLU A 395 -5.69 -6.68 -4.50
CA GLU A 395 -6.21 -7.91 -5.09
C GLU A 395 -5.49 -8.25 -6.40
N THR A 396 -5.30 -7.28 -7.30
CA THR A 396 -4.54 -7.50 -8.54
C THR A 396 -3.09 -7.93 -8.29
N GLU A 397 -2.42 -7.33 -7.30
CA GLU A 397 -1.04 -7.69 -6.94
C GLU A 397 -0.96 -9.06 -6.28
N ARG A 398 -1.96 -9.44 -5.48
CA ARG A 398 -2.08 -10.80 -4.92
C ARG A 398 -2.26 -11.85 -6.01
N VAL A 399 -3.11 -11.60 -7.00
CA VAL A 399 -3.29 -12.50 -8.14
C VAL A 399 -1.99 -12.62 -8.92
N ALA A 400 -1.33 -11.51 -9.24
CA ALA A 400 -0.05 -11.53 -9.95
C ALA A 400 1.05 -12.28 -9.17
N LEU A 401 1.10 -12.12 -7.84
CA LEU A 401 2.03 -12.86 -6.99
C LEU A 401 1.70 -14.37 -6.98
N ALA A 402 0.42 -14.73 -6.90
CA ALA A 402 -0.02 -16.12 -6.94
C ALA A 402 0.30 -16.79 -8.28
N GLU A 403 0.07 -16.09 -9.41
CA GLU A 403 0.44 -16.54 -10.75
C GLU A 403 1.95 -16.73 -10.88
N LEU A 404 2.74 -15.79 -10.37
CA LEU A 404 4.20 -15.87 -10.37
C LEU A 404 4.68 -17.06 -9.51
N LEU A 405 4.12 -17.27 -8.32
CA LEU A 405 4.47 -18.43 -7.49
C LEU A 405 4.03 -19.75 -8.13
N SER A 406 2.88 -19.78 -8.82
CA SER A 406 2.37 -20.93 -9.55
C SER A 406 3.28 -21.30 -10.73
N SER A 407 3.72 -20.32 -11.53
CA SER A 407 4.65 -20.55 -12.63
C SER A 407 5.99 -21.09 -12.13
N TYR A 408 6.52 -20.53 -11.02
CA TYR A 408 7.70 -21.09 -10.35
C TYR A 408 7.51 -22.54 -9.88
N ALA A 409 6.33 -22.87 -9.36
CA ALA A 409 6.03 -24.24 -8.91
C ALA A 409 5.93 -25.22 -10.08
N MET A 410 5.29 -24.81 -11.19
CA MET A 410 5.19 -25.60 -12.42
C MET A 410 6.56 -25.85 -13.06
N ASP A 411 7.38 -24.80 -13.19
CA ASP A 411 8.74 -24.91 -13.72
C ASP A 411 9.57 -25.89 -12.87
N ALA A 412 9.49 -25.78 -11.54
CA ALA A 412 10.16 -26.72 -10.65
C ALA A 412 9.66 -28.17 -10.79
N ALA A 413 8.36 -28.37 -11.02
CA ALA A 413 7.76 -29.69 -11.22
C ALA A 413 8.21 -30.33 -12.54
N LEU A 414 8.10 -29.61 -13.66
CA LEU A 414 8.53 -30.06 -14.99
C LEU A 414 10.00 -30.46 -15.02
N GLU A 415 10.83 -29.76 -14.26
CA GLU A 415 12.24 -30.12 -14.14
C GLU A 415 12.49 -31.38 -13.31
N SER A 416 11.73 -31.56 -12.23
CA SER A 416 11.82 -32.79 -11.46
C SER A 416 11.42 -34.01 -12.29
N GLU A 417 10.43 -33.84 -13.18
CA GLU A 417 10.02 -34.86 -14.15
C GLU A 417 11.07 -35.09 -15.22
N ARG A 418 11.64 -34.05 -15.82
CA ARG A 418 12.75 -34.18 -16.79
C ARG A 418 13.96 -34.87 -16.18
N ALA A 419 14.33 -34.50 -14.95
CA ALA A 419 15.42 -35.15 -14.22
C ALA A 419 15.11 -36.63 -13.94
N GLY A 420 13.85 -36.95 -13.60
CA GLY A 420 13.35 -38.31 -13.41
C GLY A 420 13.38 -39.14 -14.71
N ALA A 421 12.87 -38.59 -15.81
CA ALA A 421 12.87 -39.23 -17.13
C ALA A 421 14.30 -39.48 -17.64
N ASP A 422 15.20 -38.51 -17.46
CA ASP A 422 16.61 -38.67 -17.78
C ASP A 422 17.30 -39.75 -16.93
N ALA A 423 16.91 -39.88 -15.66
CA ALA A 423 17.41 -40.95 -14.79
C ALA A 423 16.85 -42.32 -15.21
N ALA A 424 15.57 -42.39 -15.58
CA ALA A 424 14.92 -43.60 -16.07
C ALA A 424 15.52 -44.06 -17.42
N ALA A 425 15.74 -43.15 -18.36
CA ALA A 425 16.40 -43.44 -19.64
C ALA A 425 17.83 -43.97 -19.45
N ARG A 426 18.58 -43.42 -18.48
CA ARG A 426 19.91 -43.95 -18.10
C ARG A 426 19.83 -45.31 -17.42
N ALA A 427 18.76 -45.57 -16.66
CA ALA A 427 18.53 -46.84 -16.01
C ALA A 427 18.15 -47.95 -16.99
N ALA A 428 17.62 -47.62 -18.17
CA ALA A 428 17.29 -48.58 -19.22
C ALA A 428 18.51 -49.06 -20.04
N ALA A 429 19.69 -48.45 -19.88
CA ALA A 429 20.91 -48.88 -20.57
C ALA A 429 21.44 -50.23 -20.02
N PRO A 430 21.84 -51.19 -20.89
CA PRO A 430 22.04 -52.60 -20.52
C PRO A 430 23.27 -52.92 -19.65
N ASP A 431 24.12 -51.95 -19.29
CA ASP A 431 25.30 -52.19 -18.44
C ASP A 431 24.97 -52.07 -16.93
N SER A 432 24.88 -53.21 -16.24
CA SER A 432 24.43 -53.33 -14.85
C SER A 432 25.30 -52.59 -13.82
N ALA A 433 26.62 -52.53 -14.02
CA ALA A 433 27.54 -51.83 -13.12
C ALA A 433 27.49 -50.29 -13.29
N ARG A 434 27.44 -49.82 -14.54
CA ARG A 434 27.27 -48.38 -14.85
C ARG A 434 25.89 -47.87 -14.44
N ARG A 435 24.86 -48.73 -14.49
CA ARG A 435 23.51 -48.44 -14.03
C ARG A 435 23.46 -48.10 -12.53
N VAL A 436 24.15 -48.86 -11.68
CA VAL A 436 24.18 -48.60 -10.22
C VAL A 436 24.92 -47.29 -9.92
N VAL A 437 26.04 -47.03 -10.61
CA VAL A 437 26.80 -45.77 -10.46
C VAL A 437 25.96 -44.58 -10.94
N CYS A 438 25.31 -44.67 -12.10
CA CYS A 438 24.43 -43.61 -12.60
C CYS A 438 23.22 -43.35 -11.69
N LEU A 439 22.56 -44.39 -11.17
CA LEU A 439 21.43 -44.25 -10.26
C LEU A 439 21.85 -43.62 -8.92
N SER A 440 23.02 -44.00 -8.38
CA SER A 440 23.54 -43.37 -7.17
C SER A 440 23.88 -41.89 -7.39
N TRP A 441 24.49 -41.54 -8.53
CA TRP A 441 24.75 -40.14 -8.91
C TRP A 441 23.46 -39.35 -9.14
N CYS A 442 22.46 -39.93 -9.79
CA CYS A 442 21.15 -39.30 -9.97
C CYS A 442 20.46 -39.04 -8.62
N ARG A 443 20.56 -39.98 -7.67
CA ARG A 443 20.05 -39.79 -6.30
C ARG A 443 20.79 -38.66 -5.58
N VAL A 444 22.13 -38.66 -5.61
CA VAL A 444 22.95 -37.58 -5.04
C VAL A 444 22.62 -36.22 -5.65
N LEU A 445 22.40 -36.15 -6.97
CA LEU A 445 22.01 -34.91 -7.65
C LEU A 445 20.59 -34.47 -7.26
N LYS A 446 19.64 -35.39 -7.14
CA LYS A 446 18.26 -35.09 -6.71
C LYS A 446 18.23 -34.61 -5.26
N ASP A 447 18.99 -35.26 -4.38
CA ASP A 447 19.13 -34.87 -2.98
C ASP A 447 19.79 -33.48 -2.87
N ARG A 448 20.82 -33.20 -3.67
CA ARG A 448 21.43 -31.85 -3.76
C ARG A 448 20.45 -30.80 -4.29
N GLN A 449 19.68 -31.12 -5.33
CA GLN A 449 18.69 -30.20 -5.90
C GLN A 449 17.59 -29.88 -4.88
N GLN A 450 17.10 -30.89 -4.17
CA GLN A 450 16.13 -30.73 -3.08
C GLN A 450 16.71 -29.87 -1.94
N LEU A 451 17.96 -30.11 -1.55
CA LEU A 451 18.64 -29.33 -0.51
C LEU A 451 18.86 -27.86 -0.92
N VAL A 452 19.19 -27.60 -2.19
CA VAL A 452 19.27 -26.24 -2.74
C VAL A 452 17.89 -25.57 -2.75
N ARG A 453 16.83 -26.31 -3.09
CA ARG A 453 15.44 -25.82 -3.07
C ARG A 453 15.00 -25.45 -1.64
N GLU A 454 15.21 -26.33 -0.67
CA GLU A 454 14.88 -26.10 0.73
C GLU A 454 15.69 -24.92 1.30
N SER A 455 16.98 -24.82 0.98
CA SER A 455 17.83 -23.68 1.33
C SER A 455 17.33 -22.37 0.72
N LEU A 456 16.97 -22.34 -0.57
CA LEU A 456 16.43 -21.15 -1.21
C LEU A 456 15.08 -20.74 -0.61
N GLN A 457 14.19 -21.71 -0.37
CA GLN A 457 12.89 -21.48 0.25
C GLN A 457 13.06 -20.94 1.67
N ALA A 458 13.93 -21.54 2.48
CA ALA A 458 14.27 -21.06 3.82
C ALA A 458 14.87 -19.64 3.79
N ARG A 459 15.75 -19.32 2.82
CA ARG A 459 16.31 -17.97 2.67
C ARG A 459 15.27 -16.94 2.24
N ILE A 460 14.31 -17.33 1.39
CA ILE A 460 13.19 -16.46 1.02
C ILE A 460 12.30 -16.22 2.23
N VAL A 461 11.91 -17.26 2.98
CA VAL A 461 11.12 -17.13 4.20
C VAL A 461 11.86 -16.28 5.24
N ALA A 462 13.12 -16.55 5.52
CA ALA A 462 13.92 -15.76 6.47
C ALA A 462 14.09 -14.30 6.03
N ALA A 463 14.22 -14.03 4.73
CA ALA A 463 14.27 -12.67 4.21
C ALA A 463 12.91 -11.96 4.38
N LEU A 464 11.80 -12.65 4.12
CA LEU A 464 10.45 -12.14 4.33
C LEU A 464 10.18 -11.89 5.82
N GLU A 465 10.58 -12.79 6.71
CA GLU A 465 10.47 -12.63 8.17
C GLU A 465 11.34 -11.49 8.69
N LYS A 466 12.58 -11.36 8.19
CA LYS A 466 13.48 -10.26 8.58
C LYS A 466 12.91 -8.91 8.17
N GLU A 467 12.42 -8.80 6.93
CA GLU A 467 11.72 -7.60 6.46
C GLU A 467 10.47 -7.35 7.32
N ALA A 468 9.67 -8.39 7.64
CA ALA A 468 8.51 -8.24 8.53
C ALA A 468 8.88 -7.75 9.94
N ARG A 469 10.02 -8.17 10.51
CA ARG A 469 10.51 -7.70 11.82
C ARG A 469 11.05 -6.27 11.78
N VAL A 470 11.82 -5.90 10.75
CA VAL A 470 12.30 -4.51 10.55
C VAL A 470 11.12 -3.56 10.35
N VAL A 471 10.00 -4.07 9.83
CA VAL A 471 8.76 -3.33 9.62
C VAL A 471 7.91 -3.21 10.90
N ALA A 472 7.96 -4.21 11.79
CA ALA A 472 7.22 -4.20 13.05
C ALA A 472 7.88 -3.36 14.15
N ALA A 473 9.19 -3.14 14.03
CA ALA A 473 9.98 -2.25 14.87
C ALA A 473 10.02 -0.84 14.26
#